data_AF-A0A433SN82-F1
#
_entry.id   AF-A0A433SN82-F1
#
_cell.length_a   1.000
_cell.length_b   1.000
_cell.length_c   1.000
_cell.angle_alpha   90.00
_cell.angle_beta   90.00
_cell.angle_gamma   90.00
#
_symmetry.space_group_name_H-M   'P 1'
#
loop_
_entity.id
_entity.type
_entity.pdbx_description
1 polymer ?
#
loop_
_entity_poly.entity_id
_entity_poly.type
_entity_poly.pdbx_seq_one_letter_code
_entity_poly.pdbx_strand_id
1 'polypeptide(L)'
;VVGVEITRQALETFVAESNTDWTQFPVPKLGKAAKVFARNDNKMKLYFADIQEFSSQIEGRFDAMYDRGSIQYVEPDRLSRYAQTLKDLLNPGARLLLEVVEYDLKMLEDENLPLRVPPPYSMTTEDVKRLFEPECTVERVETHTCDRFLGKDADYHVHIIIKN
;
A
#
# COMPACT_ATOMS: atom_id res chain seq x y z
N VAL A 1 -12.32 -0.62 -9.43
CA VAL A 1 -11.39 -0.47 -8.28
C VAL A 1 -11.17 -1.83 -7.65
N VAL A 2 -9.92 -2.18 -7.33
CA VAL A 2 -9.58 -3.40 -6.61
C VAL A 2 -8.79 -3.00 -5.38
N GLY A 3 -9.14 -3.55 -4.22
CA GLY A 3 -8.41 -3.38 -2.96
C GLY A 3 -8.02 -4.73 -2.38
N VAL A 4 -6.92 -4.78 -1.64
CA VAL A 4 -6.47 -5.95 -0.90
C VAL A 4 -6.23 -5.53 0.55
N GLU A 5 -6.85 -6.24 1.49
CA GLU A 5 -6.81 -5.93 2.91
C GLU A 5 -6.68 -7.24 3.71
N ILE A 6 -5.74 -7.26 4.66
CA ILE A 6 -5.48 -8.45 5.50
C ILE A 6 -6.36 -8.47 6.75
N THR A 7 -7.04 -7.37 7.06
CA THR A 7 -7.92 -7.18 8.22
C THR A 7 -9.37 -7.39 7.80
N ARG A 8 -9.89 -8.59 8.07
CA ARG A 8 -11.28 -8.94 7.75
C ARG A 8 -12.30 -7.94 8.31
N GLN A 9 -12.11 -7.49 9.55
CA GLN A 9 -13.01 -6.55 10.19
C GLN A 9 -13.09 -5.22 9.43
N ALA A 10 -11.96 -4.71 8.90
CA ALA A 10 -11.96 -3.46 8.13
C ALA A 10 -12.79 -3.59 6.84
N LEU A 11 -12.70 -4.73 6.16
CA LEU A 11 -13.52 -5.03 4.97
C LEU A 11 -15.01 -5.13 5.32
N GLU A 12 -15.34 -5.85 6.39
CA GLU A 12 -16.73 -6.01 6.85
C GLU A 12 -17.33 -4.66 7.26
N THR A 13 -16.57 -3.82 7.98
CA THR A 13 -16.98 -2.46 8.33
C THR A 13 -17.20 -1.60 7.08
N PHE A 14 -16.24 -1.58 6.14
CA PHE A 14 -16.38 -0.80 4.91
C PHE A 14 -17.62 -1.21 4.10
N VAL A 15 -17.89 -2.51 3.99
CA VAL A 15 -19.05 -3.03 3.28
C VAL A 15 -20.35 -2.65 4.01
N ALA A 16 -20.40 -2.78 5.34
CA ALA A 16 -21.58 -2.45 6.15
C ALA A 16 -21.90 -0.95 6.16
N GLU A 17 -20.89 -0.09 6.13
CA GLU A 17 -21.04 1.37 6.06
C GLU A 17 -21.36 1.87 4.64
N SER A 18 -21.19 1.01 3.64
CA SER A 18 -21.52 1.38 2.27
C SER A 18 -23.04 1.37 2.03
N ASN A 19 -23.56 2.39 1.37
CA ASN A 19 -24.95 2.42 0.89
C ASN A 19 -25.13 1.58 -0.40
N THR A 20 -24.46 0.43 -0.49
CA THR A 20 -24.42 -0.42 -1.69
C THR A 20 -24.45 -1.90 -1.33
N ASP A 21 -24.95 -2.73 -2.24
CA ASP A 21 -25.00 -4.18 -2.04
C ASP A 21 -23.70 -4.88 -2.47
N TRP A 22 -23.31 -5.89 -1.68
CA TRP A 22 -22.09 -6.68 -1.90
C TRP A 22 -22.37 -8.18 -1.81
N THR A 23 -21.63 -8.94 -2.59
CA THR A 23 -21.64 -10.41 -2.57
C THR A 23 -20.23 -10.93 -2.31
N GLN A 24 -20.11 -11.99 -1.51
CA GLN A 24 -18.82 -12.60 -1.18
C GLN A 24 -18.58 -13.88 -1.98
N PHE A 25 -17.35 -14.06 -2.47
CA PHE A 25 -16.92 -15.28 -3.16
C PHE A 25 -15.61 -15.82 -2.57
N PRO A 26 -15.40 -17.14 -2.53
CA PRO A 26 -14.10 -17.70 -2.18
C PRO A 26 -13.04 -17.40 -3.25
N VAL A 27 -11.78 -17.25 -2.84
CA VAL A 27 -10.64 -17.08 -3.78
C VAL A 27 -9.61 -18.18 -3.53
N PRO A 28 -9.81 -19.41 -4.04
CA PRO A 28 -8.97 -20.57 -3.69
C PRO A 28 -7.47 -20.38 -3.98
N LYS A 29 -7.13 -19.57 -5.00
CA LYS A 29 -5.74 -19.23 -5.36
C LYS A 29 -4.99 -18.47 -4.24
N LEU A 30 -5.71 -17.82 -3.33
CA LEU A 30 -5.19 -17.09 -2.17
C LEU A 30 -5.33 -17.87 -0.85
N GLY A 31 -5.66 -19.17 -0.94
CA GLY A 31 -5.88 -20.03 0.21
C GLY A 31 -7.34 -20.15 0.64
N LYS A 32 -7.60 -21.06 1.58
CA LYS A 32 -8.98 -21.48 1.95
C LYS A 32 -9.79 -20.37 2.62
N ALA A 33 -9.13 -19.49 3.37
CA ALA A 33 -9.77 -18.41 4.11
C ALA A 33 -10.03 -17.16 3.25
N ALA A 34 -9.36 -17.03 2.10
CA ALA A 34 -9.46 -15.84 1.28
C ALA A 34 -10.86 -15.67 0.67
N LYS A 35 -11.34 -14.44 0.72
CA LYS A 35 -12.63 -14.02 0.17
C LYS A 35 -12.43 -12.78 -0.69
N VAL A 36 -13.31 -12.60 -1.67
CA VAL A 36 -13.50 -11.33 -2.36
C VAL A 36 -14.91 -10.84 -2.09
N PHE A 37 -15.01 -9.60 -1.62
CA PHE A 37 -16.25 -8.85 -1.54
C PHE A 37 -16.40 -8.11 -2.88
N ALA A 38 -17.37 -8.50 -3.70
CA ALA A 38 -17.66 -7.87 -4.97
C ALA A 38 -18.92 -7.01 -4.84
N ARG A 39 -18.81 -5.74 -5.21
CA ARG A 39 -19.96 -4.84 -5.23
C ARG A 39 -20.87 -5.20 -6.40
N ASN A 40 -22.19 -5.21 -6.18
CA ASN A 40 -23.15 -5.72 -7.16
C ASN A 40 -23.22 -4.89 -8.46
N ASP A 41 -22.71 -3.65 -8.45
CA ASP A 41 -22.57 -2.81 -9.65
C ASP A 41 -21.28 -3.11 -10.46
N ASN A 42 -20.50 -4.12 -10.05
CA ASN A 42 -19.23 -4.55 -10.65
C ASN A 42 -18.12 -3.50 -10.69
N LYS A 43 -18.24 -2.40 -9.93
CA LYS A 43 -17.23 -1.32 -9.94
C LYS A 43 -16.12 -1.53 -8.91
N MET A 44 -16.32 -2.39 -7.92
CA MET A 44 -15.35 -2.62 -6.85
C MET A 44 -15.26 -4.08 -6.43
N LYS A 45 -14.03 -4.55 -6.21
CA LYS A 45 -13.72 -5.84 -5.58
C LYS A 45 -12.72 -5.61 -4.45
N LEU A 46 -12.97 -6.17 -3.27
CA LEU A 46 -12.07 -6.09 -2.13
C LEU A 46 -11.68 -7.49 -1.69
N TYR A 47 -10.38 -7.77 -1.71
CA TYR A 47 -9.82 -9.08 -1.39
C TYR A 47 -9.38 -9.12 0.07
N PHE A 48 -9.90 -10.09 0.81
CA PHE A 48 -9.37 -10.47 2.11
C PHE A 48 -8.16 -11.39 1.91
N ALA A 49 -6.96 -10.80 1.91
CA ALA A 49 -5.69 -11.50 1.69
C ALA A 49 -4.47 -10.66 2.10
N ASP A 50 -3.31 -11.29 2.20
CA ASP A 50 -2.02 -10.60 2.19
C ASP A 50 -1.71 -10.19 0.74
N ILE A 51 -1.44 -8.90 0.51
CA ILE A 51 -1.06 -8.36 -0.80
C ILE A 51 0.18 -9.06 -1.38
N GLN A 52 1.11 -9.52 -0.55
CA GLN A 52 2.31 -10.23 -1.02
C GLN A 52 2.03 -11.64 -1.57
N GLU A 53 0.82 -12.17 -1.36
CA GLU A 53 0.30 -13.38 -1.99
C GLU A 53 -0.58 -13.06 -3.22
N PHE A 54 -0.86 -11.77 -3.46
CA PHE A 54 -1.63 -11.30 -4.61
C PHE A 54 -0.79 -11.28 -5.89
N SER A 55 -1.44 -11.47 -7.03
CA SER A 55 -0.77 -11.54 -8.33
C SER A 55 -1.75 -11.30 -9.47
N SER A 56 -1.20 -11.08 -10.65
CA SER A 56 -2.00 -10.91 -11.88
C SER A 56 -2.79 -12.16 -12.29
N GLN A 57 -2.47 -13.33 -11.74
CA GLN A 57 -3.26 -14.55 -11.93
C GLN A 57 -4.59 -14.55 -11.16
N ILE A 58 -4.76 -13.60 -10.23
CA ILE A 58 -5.98 -13.45 -9.43
C ILE A 58 -6.92 -12.42 -10.06
N GLU A 59 -6.43 -11.20 -10.34
CA GLU A 59 -7.28 -10.10 -10.84
C GLU A 59 -6.59 -9.27 -11.95
N GLY A 60 -5.62 -9.87 -12.66
CA GLY A 60 -4.93 -9.19 -13.77
C GLY A 60 -3.96 -8.11 -13.32
N ARG A 61 -3.62 -7.23 -14.26
CA ARG A 61 -2.75 -6.05 -14.03
C ARG A 61 -3.57 -4.77 -14.06
N PHE A 62 -3.00 -3.70 -13.53
CA PHE A 62 -3.67 -2.42 -13.34
C PHE A 62 -2.94 -1.30 -14.07
N ASP A 63 -3.71 -0.36 -14.61
CA ASP A 63 -3.21 0.85 -15.27
C ASP A 63 -2.92 1.98 -14.27
N ALA A 64 -3.49 1.88 -13.07
CA ALA A 64 -3.31 2.83 -11.98
C ALA A 64 -3.33 2.12 -10.63
N MET A 65 -2.47 2.56 -9.71
CA MET A 65 -2.47 2.17 -8.31
C MET A 65 -2.33 3.39 -7.40
N TYR A 66 -2.80 3.26 -6.17
CA TYR A 66 -2.64 4.23 -5.11
C TYR A 66 -2.15 3.51 -3.86
N ASP A 67 -0.96 3.85 -3.39
CA ASP A 67 -0.38 3.32 -2.16
C ASP A 67 -0.15 4.48 -1.20
N ARG A 68 -0.94 4.47 -0.13
CA ARG A 68 -0.87 5.47 0.93
C ARG A 68 -1.22 4.79 2.23
N GLY A 69 -0.30 4.87 3.19
CA GLY A 69 -0.44 4.11 4.43
C GLY A 69 -0.38 2.59 4.23
N SER A 70 0.32 2.12 3.19
CA SER A 70 0.58 0.70 2.98
C SER A 70 2.08 0.40 3.01
N ILE A 71 2.89 0.81 2.01
CA ILE A 71 4.31 0.40 1.95
C ILE A 71 5.10 0.71 3.23
N GLN A 72 4.88 1.88 3.84
CA GLN A 72 5.54 2.33 5.06
C GLN A 72 5.11 1.56 6.31
N TYR A 73 4.07 0.71 6.25
CA TYR A 73 3.66 -0.18 7.33
C TYR A 73 4.17 -1.62 7.15
N VAL A 74 4.90 -1.88 6.06
CA VAL A 74 5.52 -3.18 5.78
C VAL A 74 6.87 -3.26 6.48
N GLU A 75 7.11 -4.38 7.14
CA GLU A 75 8.39 -4.64 7.83
C GLU A 75 9.59 -4.49 6.87
N PRO A 76 10.73 -3.92 7.31
CA PRO A 76 11.86 -3.62 6.44
C PRO A 76 12.40 -4.81 5.62
N ASP A 77 12.35 -6.02 6.19
CA ASP A 77 12.79 -7.26 5.53
C ASP A 77 11.83 -7.76 4.43
N ARG A 78 10.58 -7.25 4.42
CA ARG A 78 9.54 -7.57 3.44
C ARG A 78 9.32 -6.48 2.40
N LEU A 79 9.91 -5.29 2.56
CA LEU A 79 9.71 -4.14 1.68
C LEU A 79 10.02 -4.45 0.21
N SER A 80 11.14 -5.11 -0.08
CA SER A 80 11.53 -5.44 -1.46
C SER A 80 10.52 -6.37 -2.14
N ARG A 81 9.96 -7.34 -1.39
CA ARG A 81 8.92 -8.24 -1.91
C ARG A 81 7.63 -7.47 -2.19
N TYR A 82 7.22 -6.60 -1.27
CA TYR A 82 6.04 -5.76 -1.44
C TYR A 82 6.15 -4.85 -2.68
N ALA A 83 7.27 -4.14 -2.83
CA ALA A 83 7.52 -3.29 -3.99
C ALA A 83 7.53 -4.11 -5.30
N GLN A 84 8.11 -5.32 -5.29
CA GLN A 84 8.06 -6.22 -6.45
C GLN A 84 6.63 -6.61 -6.82
N THR A 85 5.79 -6.95 -5.83
CA THR A 85 4.37 -7.25 -6.06
C THR A 85 3.66 -6.09 -6.76
N LEU A 86 3.87 -4.84 -6.32
CA LEU A 86 3.26 -3.68 -6.99
C LEU A 86 3.76 -3.53 -8.43
N LYS A 87 5.07 -3.65 -8.67
CA LYS A 87 5.66 -3.60 -10.01
C LYS A 87 5.09 -4.67 -10.95
N ASP A 88 4.89 -5.88 -10.45
CA ASP A 88 4.37 -7.01 -11.23
C ASP A 88 2.88 -6.89 -11.55
N LEU A 89 2.14 -6.15 -10.72
CA LEU A 89 0.73 -5.87 -10.89
C LEU A 89 0.47 -4.65 -11.79
N LEU A 90 1.46 -3.81 -12.08
CA LEU A 90 1.33 -2.70 -13.04
C LEU A 90 1.48 -3.19 -14.49
N ASN A 91 0.68 -2.63 -15.39
CA ASN A 91 0.92 -2.71 -16.83
C ASN A 91 2.13 -1.84 -17.24
N PRO A 92 2.86 -2.14 -18.32
CA PRO A 92 3.82 -1.20 -18.90
C PRO A 92 3.14 0.15 -19.21
N GLY A 93 3.77 1.26 -18.83
CA GLY A 93 3.22 2.62 -18.91
C GLY A 93 2.17 2.98 -17.85
N ALA A 94 1.78 2.04 -16.98
CA ALA A 94 0.88 2.30 -15.85
C ALA A 94 1.56 3.13 -14.76
N ARG A 95 0.73 3.71 -13.88
CA ARG A 95 1.19 4.63 -12.83
C ARG A 95 0.80 4.16 -11.43
N LEU A 96 1.72 4.28 -10.49
CA LEU A 96 1.45 4.19 -9.07
C LEU A 96 1.66 5.58 -8.45
N LEU A 97 0.63 6.08 -7.77
CA LEU A 97 0.75 7.23 -6.89
C LEU A 97 1.09 6.72 -5.49
N LEU A 98 2.29 7.04 -5.02
CA LEU A 98 2.82 6.57 -3.75
C LEU A 98 3.01 7.77 -2.80
N GLU A 99 2.51 7.66 -1.57
CA GLU A 99 2.80 8.60 -0.48
C GLU A 99 3.61 7.91 0.61
N VAL A 100 4.74 8.51 0.99
CA VAL A 100 5.61 8.05 2.07
C VAL A 100 5.90 9.18 3.06
N VAL A 101 6.20 8.83 4.31
CA VAL A 101 6.62 9.78 5.35
C VAL A 101 8.12 9.69 5.59
N GLU A 102 8.78 10.83 5.71
CA GLU A 102 10.16 10.99 6.12
C GLU A 102 10.21 11.79 7.44
N TYR A 103 10.83 11.19 8.45
CA TYR A 103 11.08 11.81 9.76
C TYR A 103 12.41 11.34 10.36
N ASP A 104 12.99 12.13 11.26
CA ASP A 104 14.24 11.80 11.95
C ASP A 104 13.96 10.74 13.04
N LEU A 105 14.66 9.60 12.98
CA LEU A 105 14.52 8.53 13.97
C LEU A 105 14.92 8.97 15.38
N LYS A 106 15.78 9.99 15.54
CA LYS A 106 16.09 10.58 16.85
C LYS A 106 14.85 11.12 17.55
N MET A 107 13.82 11.48 16.80
CA MET A 107 12.54 11.91 17.36
C MET A 107 11.91 10.83 18.26
N LEU A 108 12.20 9.57 18.00
CA LEU A 108 11.70 8.42 18.74
C LEU A 108 12.50 8.12 20.01
N GLU A 109 13.74 8.60 20.12
CA GLU A 109 14.61 8.40 21.29
C GLU A 109 14.09 9.19 22.51
N ASP A 110 13.48 10.35 22.28
CA ASP A 110 12.94 11.24 23.34
C ASP A 110 11.68 10.68 24.04
N GLU A 111 11.00 9.70 23.44
CA GLU A 111 9.63 9.31 23.83
C GLU A 111 9.54 8.04 24.70
N ASN A 112 10.66 7.49 25.21
CA ASN A 112 10.68 6.17 25.88
C ASN A 112 10.01 5.07 25.03
N LEU A 113 10.15 5.14 23.70
CA LEU A 113 9.54 4.20 22.77
C LEU A 113 10.19 2.81 22.88
N PRO A 114 9.46 1.74 22.50
CA PRO A 114 9.96 0.37 22.59
C PRO A 114 11.27 0.18 21.80
N LEU A 115 12.00 -0.92 22.09
CA LEU A 115 13.25 -1.35 21.42
C LEU A 115 13.18 -1.42 19.88
N ARG A 116 11.99 -1.24 19.27
CA ARG A 116 11.72 -1.28 17.84
C ARG A 116 10.97 -0.03 17.41
N VAL A 117 11.42 0.57 16.32
CA VAL A 117 10.72 1.65 15.61
C VAL A 117 9.34 1.13 15.17
N PRO A 118 8.23 1.75 15.57
CA PRO A 118 6.92 1.37 15.07
C PRO A 118 6.69 1.93 13.65
N PRO A 119 5.82 1.32 12.84
CA PRO A 119 5.37 1.94 11.61
C PRO A 119 4.49 3.18 11.88
N PRO A 120 4.37 4.11 10.91
CA PRO A 120 4.97 4.08 9.59
C PRO A 120 6.50 4.24 9.65
N TYR A 121 7.23 3.40 8.92
CA TYR A 121 8.67 3.47 8.81
C TYR A 121 9.08 4.66 7.93
N SER A 122 9.99 5.49 8.44
CA SER A 122 10.57 6.61 7.70
C SER A 122 11.18 6.14 6.38
N MET A 123 10.81 6.78 5.28
CA MET A 123 11.25 6.41 3.93
C MET A 123 11.56 7.67 3.11
N THR A 124 12.80 7.74 2.64
CA THR A 124 13.30 8.86 1.81
C THR A 124 12.92 8.66 0.34
N THR A 125 13.07 9.70 -0.47
CA THR A 125 12.93 9.57 -1.94
C THR A 125 13.96 8.61 -2.54
N GLU A 126 15.16 8.54 -1.95
CA GLU A 126 16.23 7.63 -2.36
C GLU A 126 15.88 6.17 -2.07
N ASP A 127 15.17 5.90 -0.97
CA ASP A 127 14.68 4.55 -0.66
C ASP A 127 13.60 4.11 -1.66
N VAL A 128 12.67 5.02 -2.01
CA VAL A 128 11.67 4.77 -3.07
C VAL A 128 12.36 4.45 -4.39
N LYS A 129 13.36 5.25 -4.80
CA LYS A 129 14.15 4.98 -6.01
C LYS A 129 14.81 3.61 -5.97
N ARG A 130 15.42 3.23 -4.84
CA ARG A 130 16.06 1.92 -4.65
C ARG A 130 15.09 0.74 -4.80
N LEU A 131 13.83 0.92 -4.41
CA LEU A 131 12.80 -0.13 -4.49
C LEU A 131 12.22 -0.30 -5.91
N PHE A 132 12.10 0.80 -6.66
CA PHE A 132 11.34 0.81 -7.92
C PHE A 132 12.20 0.93 -9.18
N GLU A 133 13.35 1.60 -9.14
CA GLU A 133 14.26 1.73 -10.29
C GLU A 133 15.15 0.48 -10.44
N PRO A 134 15.60 0.13 -11.66
CA PRO A 134 15.34 0.78 -12.95
C PRO A 134 14.10 0.25 -13.67
N GLU A 135 13.31 -0.64 -13.05
CA GLU A 135 12.11 -1.21 -13.67
C GLU A 135 10.97 -0.21 -13.84
N CYS A 136 10.98 0.85 -13.03
CA CYS A 136 10.10 1.99 -13.12
C CYS A 136 10.92 3.28 -13.16
N THR A 137 10.26 4.37 -13.54
CA THR A 137 10.75 5.73 -13.35
C THR A 137 10.08 6.32 -12.11
N VAL A 138 10.84 6.97 -11.21
CA VAL A 138 10.31 7.59 -9.99
C VAL A 138 10.41 9.11 -10.07
N GLU A 139 9.27 9.79 -9.99
CA GLU A 139 9.18 11.26 -9.97
C GLU A 139 8.50 11.72 -8.69
N ARG A 140 9.18 12.54 -7.87
CA ARG A 140 8.52 13.21 -6.73
C ARG A 140 7.73 14.40 -7.25
N VAL A 141 6.43 14.43 -6.98
CA VAL A 141 5.51 15.45 -7.48
C VAL A 141 5.04 16.42 -6.41
N GLU A 142 5.09 16.02 -5.14
CA GLU A 142 4.69 16.88 -4.02
C GLU A 142 5.54 16.60 -2.78
N THR A 143 5.65 17.62 -1.92
CA THR A 143 6.09 17.47 -0.53
C THR A 143 5.27 18.39 0.34
N HIS A 144 4.75 17.86 1.45
CA HIS A 144 4.07 18.67 2.44
C HIS A 144 4.48 18.25 3.86
N THR A 145 4.76 19.23 4.70
CA THR A 145 5.11 19.02 6.11
C THR A 145 3.84 18.96 6.94
N CYS A 146 3.76 18.03 7.88
CA CYS A 146 2.66 17.91 8.82
C CYS A 146 3.20 17.90 10.26
N ASP A 147 2.84 18.90 11.07
CA ASP A 147 3.25 19.07 12.48
C ASP A 147 2.72 17.99 13.44
N ARG A 148 2.21 16.85 12.93
CA ARG A 148 1.40 15.91 13.71
C ARG A 148 1.94 14.49 13.76
N PHE A 149 3.12 14.20 13.20
CA PHE A 149 3.69 12.88 13.41
C PHE A 149 4.41 12.84 14.76
N LEU A 150 3.77 12.22 15.76
CA LEU A 150 4.23 12.20 17.16
C LEU A 150 4.53 13.61 17.71
N GLY A 151 3.74 14.61 17.31
CA GLY A 151 3.91 16.00 17.76
C GLY A 151 5.18 16.69 17.27
N LYS A 152 5.86 16.13 16.27
CA LYS A 152 7.04 16.69 15.62
C LYS A 152 6.82 16.78 14.10
N ASP A 153 7.66 17.56 13.45
CA ASP A 153 7.62 17.77 12.01
C ASP A 153 7.98 16.47 11.28
N ALA A 154 7.13 16.06 10.35
CA ALA A 154 7.43 15.01 9.38
C ALA A 154 7.03 15.47 7.99
N ASP A 155 7.86 15.11 7.01
CA ASP A 155 7.62 15.42 5.62
C ASP A 155 6.93 14.24 4.95
N TYR A 156 5.85 14.52 4.24
CA TYR A 156 5.20 13.54 3.38
C TYR A 156 5.61 13.83 1.95
N HIS A 157 6.11 12.81 1.27
CA HIS A 157 6.52 12.88 -0.12
C HIS A 157 5.55 12.07 -0.97
N VAL A 158 5.06 12.69 -2.04
CA VAL A 158 4.21 12.03 -3.02
C VAL A 158 5.02 11.81 -4.29
N HIS A 159 5.03 10.56 -4.76
CA HIS A 159 5.74 10.13 -5.96
C HIS A 159 4.76 9.57 -6.99
N ILE A 160 5.01 9.89 -8.25
CA ILE A 160 4.46 9.15 -9.39
C ILE A 160 5.54 8.16 -9.83
N ILE A 161 5.17 6.88 -9.82
CA ILE A 161 6.01 5.77 -10.26
C ILE A 161 5.42 5.23 -11.56
N ILE A 162 6.20 5.23 -12.64
CA ILE A 162 5.76 4.81 -13.98
C ILE A 162 6.46 3.52 -14.34
N LYS A 163 5.70 2.46 -14.63
CA LYS A 163 6.28 1.18 -15.09
C LYS A 163 6.84 1.34 -16.50
N ASN A 164 8.12 0.99 -16.69
CA ASN A 164 8.79 1.06 -17.99
C ASN A 164 8.27 0.00 -18.98
#